data_AF-A0AAT9GLB9-F1
#
_entry.id   AF-A0AAT9GLB9-F1
#
_cell.length_a   1.000
_cell.length_b   1.000
_cell.length_c   1.000
_cell.angle_alpha   90.00
_cell.angle_beta   90.00
_cell.angle_gamma   90.00
#
_symmetry.space_group_name_H-M   'P 1'
#
loop_
_entity.id
_entity.type
_entity.pdbx_description
1 polymer ?
#
loop_
_entity_poly.entity_id
_entity_poly.type
_entity_poly.pdbx_seq_one_letter_code
_entity_poly.pdbx_strand_id
1 'polypeptide(L)'
;MSAQNDLFKIESYTWNQLVAFVNELITQDFNQLVLLLYRLDINEKKLKQTLADHPDQNAGELIAQLIVDRQEEKKRSREAFKQKDWESSEEEKW
;
A
#
# COMPACT_ATOMS: atom_id res chain seq x y z
N MET A 1 -8.01 -5.51 -16.90
CA MET A 1 -7.83 -6.83 -16.27
C MET A 1 -6.41 -7.04 -15.71
N SER A 2 -5.35 -6.41 -16.25
CA SER A 2 -3.98 -6.46 -15.68
C SER A 2 -3.88 -5.90 -14.25
N ALA A 3 -4.57 -4.79 -14.02
CA ALA A 3 -4.55 -3.99 -12.81
C ALA A 3 -4.78 -4.70 -11.45
N GLN A 4 -5.76 -5.60 -11.41
CA GLN A 4 -6.14 -6.31 -10.17
C GLN A 4 -5.10 -7.38 -9.83
N ASN A 5 -4.52 -8.00 -10.87
CA ASN A 5 -3.51 -9.04 -10.71
C ASN A 5 -2.23 -8.46 -10.08
N ASP A 6 -1.88 -7.22 -10.42
CA ASP A 6 -0.70 -6.55 -9.86
C ASP A 6 -0.82 -6.38 -8.34
N LEU A 7 -2.02 -6.04 -7.84
CA LEU A 7 -2.27 -5.86 -6.40
C LEU A 7 -2.16 -7.19 -5.63
N PHE A 8 -2.80 -8.25 -6.12
CA PHE A 8 -2.69 -9.58 -5.49
C PHE A 8 -1.25 -10.11 -5.54
N LYS A 9 -0.50 -9.77 -6.59
CA LYS A 9 0.89 -10.18 -6.73
C LYS A 9 1.79 -9.53 -5.67
N ILE A 10 1.68 -8.21 -5.45
CA ILE A 10 2.52 -7.49 -4.48
C ILE A 10 2.24 -7.87 -3.02
N GLU A 11 1.04 -8.31 -2.66
CA GLU A 11 0.72 -8.79 -1.30
C GLU A 11 1.52 -10.05 -0.93
N SER A 12 1.99 -10.80 -1.92
CA SER A 12 2.81 -12.01 -1.73
C SER A 12 4.32 -11.74 -1.72
N TYR A 13 4.75 -10.52 -2.02
CA TYR A 13 6.16 -10.18 -2.13
C TYR A 13 6.87 -10.12 -0.78
N THR A 14 8.08 -10.67 -0.73
CA THR A 14 9.04 -10.32 0.33
C THR A 14 9.46 -8.84 0.18
N TRP A 15 9.98 -8.24 1.25
CA TRP A 15 10.47 -6.86 1.23
C TRP A 15 11.41 -6.58 0.05
N ASN A 16 12.44 -7.42 -0.14
CA ASN A 16 13.42 -7.23 -1.22
C ASN A 16 12.78 -7.33 -2.61
N GLN A 17 11.80 -8.22 -2.80
CA GLN A 17 11.07 -8.33 -4.07
C GLN A 17 10.21 -7.10 -4.34
N LEU A 18 9.56 -6.56 -3.30
CA LEU A 18 8.77 -5.34 -3.42
C LEU A 18 9.65 -4.14 -3.75
N VAL A 19 10.77 -3.96 -3.05
CA VAL A 19 11.73 -2.89 -3.33
C VAL A 19 12.30 -3.00 -4.75
N ALA A 20 12.67 -4.21 -5.19
CA ALA A 20 13.16 -4.43 -6.54
C ALA A 20 12.10 -4.10 -7.60
N PHE A 21 10.87 -4.55 -7.40
CA PHE A 21 9.74 -4.26 -8.29
C PHE A 21 9.45 -2.75 -8.36
N VAL A 22 9.44 -2.06 -7.23
CA VAL A 22 9.25 -0.61 -7.20
C VAL A 22 10.39 0.11 -7.92
N ASN A 23 11.65 -0.28 -7.70
CA ASN A 23 12.80 0.30 -8.40
C ASN A 23 12.73 0.06 -9.92
N GLU A 24 12.26 -1.11 -10.35
CA GLU A 24 11.98 -1.37 -11.76
C GLU A 24 10.94 -0.40 -12.30
N LEU A 25 9.82 -0.19 -11.60
CA LEU A 25 8.81 0.78 -12.03
C LEU A 25 9.32 2.23 -12.02
N ILE A 26 10.14 2.63 -11.04
CA ILE A 26 10.75 3.98 -11.02
C ILE A 26 11.58 4.22 -12.29
N THR A 27 12.33 3.22 -12.73
CA THR A 27 13.31 3.35 -13.81
C THR A 27 12.74 3.06 -15.19
N GLN A 28 11.78 2.14 -15.31
CA GLN A 28 11.23 1.65 -16.58
C GLN A 28 9.86 2.25 -16.91
N ASP A 29 8.96 2.37 -15.93
CA ASP A 29 7.60 2.86 -16.15
C ASP A 29 7.01 3.56 -14.91
N PHE A 30 7.39 4.83 -14.75
CA PHE A 30 6.93 5.64 -13.63
C PHE A 30 5.41 5.86 -13.66
N ASN A 31 4.78 5.85 -14.84
CA ASN A 31 3.32 5.99 -14.93
C ASN A 31 2.62 4.77 -14.32
N GLN A 32 3.15 3.57 -14.56
CA GLN A 32 2.63 2.35 -13.93
C GLN A 32 2.80 2.39 -12.40
N LEU A 33 3.92 2.95 -11.89
CA LEU A 33 4.10 3.16 -10.45
C LEU A 33 3.00 4.06 -9.88
N VAL A 34 2.77 5.22 -10.49
CA VAL A 34 1.77 6.18 -10.03
C VAL A 34 0.37 5.57 -10.06
N LEU A 35 0.01 4.84 -11.12
CA LEU A 35 -1.28 4.14 -11.23
C LEU A 35 -1.45 3.06 -10.15
N LEU A 36 -0.38 2.33 -9.81
CA LEU A 36 -0.39 1.34 -8.73
C LEU A 36 -0.64 2.02 -7.37
N LEU A 37 0.10 3.09 -7.08
CA LEU A 37 0.00 3.83 -5.83
C LEU A 37 -1.39 4.43 -5.62
N TYR A 38 -2.00 5.01 -6.66
CA TYR A 38 -3.37 5.53 -6.58
C TYR A 38 -4.40 4.45 -6.21
N ARG A 39 -4.22 3.19 -6.64
CA ARG A 39 -5.12 2.09 -6.26
C ARG A 39 -4.94 1.61 -4.81
N LEU A 40 -3.80 1.92 -4.21
CA LEU A 40 -3.50 1.67 -2.80
C LEU A 40 -3.88 2.86 -1.90
N ASP A 41 -4.65 3.81 -2.44
CA ASP A 41 -5.00 5.07 -1.78
C ASP A 41 -3.78 5.93 -1.41
N ILE A 42 -2.66 5.78 -2.13
CA ILE A 42 -1.46 6.61 -2.00
C ILE A 42 -1.50 7.66 -3.09
N ASN A 43 -1.83 8.90 -2.71
CA ASN A 43 -1.85 10.00 -3.66
C ASN A 43 -0.43 10.52 -3.99
N GLU A 44 -0.29 11.12 -5.16
CA GLU A 44 0.98 11.65 -5.67
C GLU A 44 1.57 12.74 -4.76
N LYS A 45 0.72 13.52 -4.06
CA LYS A 45 1.18 14.53 -3.09
C LYS A 45 1.94 13.88 -1.94
N LYS A 46 1.39 12.81 -1.34
CA LYS A 46 2.04 12.06 -0.25
C LYS A 46 3.34 11.45 -0.73
N LEU A 47 3.34 10.84 -1.91
CA LEU A 47 4.55 10.29 -2.54
C LEU A 47 5.64 11.36 -2.69
N LYS A 48 5.32 12.48 -3.35
CA LYS A 48 6.28 13.57 -3.59
C LYS A 48 6.83 14.15 -2.29
N GLN A 49 5.96 14.31 -1.29
CA GLN A 49 6.36 14.80 0.03
C GLN A 49 7.32 13.82 0.71
N THR A 50 7.02 12.52 0.74
CA THR A 50 7.91 11.52 1.31
C THR A 50 9.29 11.50 0.63
N LEU A 51 9.34 11.61 -0.69
CA LEU A 51 10.62 11.67 -1.41
C LEU A 51 11.39 12.97 -1.12
N ALA A 52 10.69 14.10 -1.01
CA ALA A 52 11.30 15.40 -0.71
C ALA A 52 11.83 15.49 0.73
N ASP A 53 11.12 14.87 1.69
CA ASP A 53 11.51 14.84 3.10
C ASP A 53 12.70 13.91 3.36
N HIS A 54 12.98 12.97 2.44
CA HIS A 54 14.04 11.96 2.55
C HIS A 54 14.92 11.87 1.28
N PRO A 55 15.62 12.95 0.90
CA PRO A 55 16.35 13.02 -0.38
C PRO A 55 17.54 12.06 -0.47
N ASP A 56 18.14 11.69 0.67
CA ASP A 56 19.32 10.82 0.74
C ASP A 56 18.97 9.33 0.88
N GLN A 57 17.68 8.98 0.93
CA GLN A 57 17.22 7.60 1.07
C GLN A 57 16.84 6.98 -0.27
N ASN A 58 16.86 5.64 -0.32
CA ASN A 58 16.47 4.92 -1.52
C ASN A 58 14.96 5.11 -1.78
N ALA A 59 14.62 5.76 -2.89
CA ALA A 59 13.24 6.00 -3.27
C ALA A 59 12.40 4.71 -3.37
N GLY A 60 12.99 3.61 -3.85
CA GLY A 60 12.32 2.31 -3.91
C GLY A 60 11.95 1.76 -2.53
N GLU A 61 12.84 1.90 -1.55
CA GLU A 61 12.57 1.50 -0.16
C GLU A 61 11.50 2.36 0.50
N LEU A 62 11.56 3.68 0.32
CA LEU A 62 10.55 4.62 0.84
C LEU A 62 9.15 4.28 0.30
N ILE A 63 9.06 4.03 -1.00
CA ILE A 63 7.78 3.74 -1.64
C ILE A 63 7.29 2.33 -1.28
N ALA A 64 8.19 1.35 -1.19
CA ALA A 64 7.84 0.01 -0.69
C ALA A 64 7.28 0.09 0.75
N GLN A 65 7.86 0.93 1.61
CA GLN A 65 7.35 1.15 2.96
C GLN A 65 5.93 1.73 2.94
N LEU A 66 5.69 2.77 2.13
CA LEU A 66 4.36 3.36 1.99
C LEU A 66 3.30 2.34 1.55
N ILE A 67 3.68 1.41 0.68
CA ILE A 67 2.81 0.33 0.21
C ILE A 67 2.48 -0.65 1.35
N VAL A 68 3.48 -1.07 2.13
CA VAL A 68 3.29 -1.97 3.28
C VAL A 68 2.41 -1.32 4.34
N ASP A 69 2.70 -0.08 4.72
CA ASP A 69 1.93 0.66 5.72
C ASP A 69 0.45 0.74 5.35
N ARG A 70 0.16 0.95 4.06
CA ARG A 70 -1.21 1.00 3.55
C ARG A 70 -1.92 -0.35 3.58
N GLN A 71 -1.21 -1.43 3.27
CA GLN A 71 -1.76 -2.78 3.39
C GLN A 71 -2.10 -3.12 4.84
N GLU A 72 -1.22 -2.75 5.78
CA GLU A 72 -1.48 -2.92 7.22
C GLU A 72 -2.66 -2.09 7.70
N GLU A 73 -2.73 -0.80 7.34
CA GLU A 73 -3.84 0.11 7.67
C GLU A 73 -5.18 -0.48 7.20
N LYS A 74 -5.19 -1.02 5.97
CA LYS A 74 -6.37 -1.68 5.39
C LYS A 74 -6.74 -2.99 6.09
N LYS A 75 -5.76 -3.74 6.60
CA LYS A 75 -6.01 -4.96 7.39
C LYS A 75 -6.59 -4.61 8.76
N ARG A 76 -5.98 -3.66 9.48
CA ARG A 76 -6.43 -3.18 10.79
C ARG A 76 -7.83 -2.59 10.72
N SER A 77 -8.12 -1.78 9.71
CA SER A 77 -9.47 -1.23 9.49
C SER A 77 -10.51 -2.35 9.34
N ARG A 78 -10.21 -3.39 8.55
CA ARG A 78 -11.10 -4.55 8.38
C ARG A 78 -11.31 -5.35 9.67
N GLU A 79 -10.28 -5.52 10.47
CA GLU A 79 -10.38 -6.20 11.77
C GLU A 79 -11.25 -5.39 12.75
N ALA A 80 -11.03 -4.07 12.83
CA ALA A 80 -11.82 -3.18 13.68
C ALA A 80 -13.31 -3.16 13.31
N PHE A 81 -13.64 -3.15 12.01
CA PHE A 81 -15.04 -3.24 11.56
C PHE A 81 -15.68 -4.58 11.89
N LYS A 82 -14.96 -5.71 11.75
CA LYS A 82 -15.47 -7.03 12.14
C LYS A 82 -15.74 -7.14 13.65
N GLN A 83 -14.86 -6.58 14.46
CA GLN A 83 -15.03 -6.56 15.92
C GLN A 83 -16.27 -5.72 16.32
N LYS A 84 -16.45 -4.56 15.69
CA LYS A 84 -17.60 -3.69 15.96
C LYS A 84 -18.94 -4.32 15.55
N ASP A 85 -18.97 -5.05 14.44
CA ASP A 85 -20.16 -5.79 13.98
C ASP A 85 -20.53 -6.92 14.96
N TRP A 86 -19.52 -7.60 15.51
CA TRP A 86 -19.70 -8.61 16.55
C TRP A 86 -20.23 -8.01 17.87
N GLU A 87 -19.59 -6.96 18.39
CA GLU A 87 -19.98 -6.29 19.64
C GLU A 87 -21.40 -5.68 19.54
N SER A 88 -21.74 -5.06 18.40
CA SER A 88 -23.09 -4.52 18.16
C SER A 88 -24.17 -5.61 18.05
N SER A 89 -23.80 -6.83 17.64
CA SER A 89 -24.73 -7.97 17.55
C SER A 89 -24.98 -8.66 18.90
N GLU A 90 -24.10 -8.47 19.89
CA GLU A 90 -24.24 -9.00 21.25
C GLU A 90 -25.04 -8.06 22.16
N GLU A 91 -24.99 -6.73 21.94
CA GLU A 91 -25.75 -5.74 22.72
C GLU A 91 -27.26 -5.71 22.40
N GLU A 92 -27.68 -6.09 21.19
CA GLU A 92 -29.12 -6.13 20.80
C GLU A 92 -29.86 -7.42 21.20
N LYS A 93 -29.24 -8.28 22.03
CA LYS A 93 -29.83 -9.57 22.46
C LYS A 93 -30.62 -9.54 23.78
N TRP A 94 -31.08 -8.38 24.24
CA TRP A 94 -31.87 -8.25 25.48
C TRP A 94 -33.22 -7.58 25.23
#